data_AF-A0AAW8TDW0-F1
#
_entry.id   AF-A0AAW8TDW0-F1
#
_cell.length_a   1.000
_cell.length_b   1.000
_cell.length_c   1.000
_cell.angle_alpha   90.00
_cell.angle_beta   90.00
_cell.angle_gamma   90.00
#
_symmetry.space_group_name_H-M   'P 1'
#
loop_
_entity.id
_entity.type
_entity.pdbx_description
1 polymer ?
#
loop_
_entity_poly.entity_id
_entity_poly.type
_entity_poly.pdbx_seq_one_letter_code
_entity_poly.pdbx_strand_id
1 'polypeptide(L)'
;MKNSQLISWDLQLFAEDELAADETTSEDEINEETKEKTFTRSDIAKMIAAEKAKWVKESKTEIEQRIEEEKNEAARLAKLSEEERQQALIQKEKEEFEKEKATFRQEQLLVEKGKRLQEIGIPSILASRIHGNTAEEAIEDVKSFKAEWDKALKVAVDKALLDSVDNPLGSGANKSEVNPFAKDTLNLTEQGRLFKEDPERAKALQALANKK
;
A
#
# COMPACT_ATOMS: atom_id res chain seq x y z
N MET A 1 -20.18 25.71 26.34
CA MET A 1 -21.21 26.64 25.82
C MET A 1 -22.05 25.89 24.80
N LYS A 2 -23.38 26.14 24.71
CA LYS A 2 -24.26 25.93 23.53
C LYS A 2 -24.29 24.51 22.90
N ASN A 3 -25.43 23.86 22.66
CA ASN A 3 -26.85 24.17 22.87
C ASN A 3 -27.59 22.87 23.28
N SER A 4 -28.68 22.99 24.03
CA SER A 4 -29.73 21.96 24.08
C SER A 4 -30.96 22.55 23.41
N GLN A 5 -31.43 21.93 22.33
CA GLN A 5 -32.69 22.33 21.69
C GLN A 5 -33.85 21.64 22.41
N LEU A 6 -34.40 22.32 23.41
CA LEU A 6 -35.70 21.98 23.96
C LEU A 6 -36.76 22.29 22.89
N ILE A 7 -37.49 21.26 22.46
CA ILE A 7 -38.62 21.41 21.53
C ILE A 7 -39.79 21.99 22.32
N SER A 8 -40.21 23.20 21.97
CA SER A 8 -41.43 23.81 22.52
C SER A 8 -42.66 23.08 21.97
N TRP A 9 -43.37 22.36 22.84
CA TRP A 9 -44.68 21.80 22.54
C TRP A 9 -45.77 22.81 22.92
N ASP A 10 -46.42 23.39 21.92
CA ASP A 10 -47.54 24.31 22.13
C ASP A 10 -48.80 23.53 22.54
N LEU A 11 -48.97 23.40 23.86
CA LEU A 11 -50.08 22.70 24.52
C LEU A 11 -51.47 23.36 24.34
N GLN A 12 -51.58 24.37 23.47
CA GLN A 12 -52.79 25.18 23.30
C GLN A 12 -53.84 24.56 22.36
N LEU A 13 -53.55 23.42 21.70
CA LEU A 13 -54.43 22.84 20.69
C LEU A 13 -55.53 21.89 21.23
N PHE A 14 -55.76 21.84 22.55
CA PHE A 14 -56.62 20.84 23.20
C PHE A 14 -57.65 21.38 24.21
N ALA A 15 -57.80 22.71 24.34
CA ALA A 15 -58.77 23.30 25.25
C ALA A 15 -59.27 24.68 24.76
N GLU A 16 -60.31 24.68 23.95
CA GLU A 16 -61.44 25.61 24.04
C GLU A 16 -62.61 25.03 23.21
N ASP A 17 -63.83 25.05 23.74
CA ASP A 17 -65.06 24.58 23.10
C ASP A 17 -66.19 25.54 23.48
N GLU A 18 -66.76 26.28 22.52
CA GLU A 18 -68.14 26.81 22.58
C GLU A 18 -68.61 27.48 21.26
N LEU A 19 -69.61 26.86 20.62
CA LEU A 19 -70.85 27.44 20.07
C LEU A 19 -70.87 28.75 19.23
N ALA A 20 -71.34 28.67 17.96
CA ALA A 20 -72.51 29.44 17.43
C ALA A 20 -72.90 29.10 15.95
N ALA A 21 -74.22 29.23 15.69
CA ALA A 21 -75.05 29.12 14.46
C ALA A 21 -74.57 29.81 13.14
N ASP A 22 -75.15 29.60 11.93
CA ASP A 22 -76.06 28.61 11.25
C ASP A 22 -76.09 28.99 9.72
N GLU A 23 -76.75 28.36 8.72
CA GLU A 23 -77.68 27.20 8.63
C GLU A 23 -77.14 26.16 7.56
N THR A 24 -77.71 25.74 6.40
CA THR A 24 -78.94 26.06 5.60
C THR A 24 -79.34 24.88 4.68
N THR A 25 -80.64 24.69 4.39
CA THR A 25 -81.33 24.00 3.22
C THR A 25 -80.56 23.01 2.29
N SER A 26 -81.10 21.88 1.82
CA SER A 26 -82.50 21.35 1.78
C SER A 26 -82.59 19.83 1.49
N GLU A 27 -83.50 19.15 2.20
CA GLU A 27 -84.50 18.14 1.73
C GLU A 27 -84.09 17.02 0.73
N ASP A 28 -84.31 15.71 1.00
CA ASP A 28 -84.84 15.04 2.21
C ASP A 28 -84.07 13.70 2.53
N GLU A 29 -84.54 12.44 2.50
CA GLU A 29 -85.81 11.76 2.15
C GLU A 29 -85.92 10.41 2.93
N ILE A 30 -86.90 9.55 2.60
CA ILE A 30 -87.32 8.35 3.38
C ILE A 30 -86.76 7.03 2.72
N ASN A 31 -86.82 5.80 3.24
CA ASN A 31 -87.38 5.14 4.45
C ASN A 31 -86.68 3.78 4.70
N GLU A 32 -86.60 3.28 5.95
CA GLU A 32 -87.05 1.91 6.37
C GLU A 32 -86.72 1.56 7.85
N GLU A 33 -87.43 0.58 8.40
CA GLU A 33 -87.46 0.23 9.83
C GLU A 33 -86.12 -0.28 10.39
N THR A 34 -85.53 0.43 11.36
CA THR A 34 -84.62 -0.19 12.34
C THR A 34 -85.02 0.15 13.78
N LYS A 35 -85.26 -0.91 14.56
CA LYS A 35 -85.81 -0.87 15.92
C LYS A 35 -85.01 0.08 16.83
N GLU A 36 -85.64 1.16 17.27
CA GLU A 36 -85.03 2.14 18.17
C GLU A 36 -84.54 1.48 19.47
N LYS A 37 -83.22 1.31 19.57
CA LYS A 37 -82.57 0.98 20.83
C LYS A 37 -82.46 2.26 21.64
N THR A 38 -83.28 2.41 22.66
CA THR A 38 -83.20 3.49 23.65
C THR A 38 -81.95 3.31 24.53
N PHE A 39 -80.78 3.57 23.95
CA PHE A 39 -79.50 3.53 24.65
C PHE A 39 -79.53 4.48 25.84
N THR A 40 -79.40 3.95 27.06
CA THR A 40 -79.31 4.81 28.24
C THR A 40 -78.00 5.58 28.20
N ARG A 41 -77.94 6.72 28.92
CA ARG A 41 -76.68 7.45 29.14
C ARG A 41 -75.57 6.56 29.74
N SER A 42 -75.93 5.46 30.42
CA SER A 42 -74.97 4.46 30.91
C SER A 42 -74.40 3.58 29.80
N ASP A 43 -75.18 3.26 28.77
CA ASP A 43 -74.77 2.35 27.69
C ASP A 43 -73.92 3.09 26.66
N ILE A 44 -74.24 4.36 26.38
CA ILE A 44 -73.37 5.29 25.65
C ILE A 44 -72.03 5.43 26.37
N ALA A 45 -72.04 5.63 27.70
CA ALA A 45 -70.81 5.71 28.50
C ALA A 45 -69.98 4.41 28.47
N LYS A 46 -70.62 3.24 28.49
CA LYS A 46 -69.94 1.93 28.31
C LYS A 46 -69.33 1.79 26.92
N MET A 47 -70.03 2.20 25.87
CA MET A 47 -69.49 2.24 24.50
C MET A 47 -68.26 3.15 24.42
N ILE A 48 -68.36 4.40 24.87
CA ILE A 48 -67.23 5.36 24.86
C ILE A 48 -66.05 4.84 25.70
N ALA A 49 -66.31 4.18 26.84
CA ALA A 49 -65.25 3.56 27.65
C ALA A 49 -64.59 2.37 26.92
N ALA A 50 -65.36 1.55 26.21
CA ALA A 50 -64.83 0.45 25.39
C ALA A 50 -64.03 0.95 24.18
N GLU A 51 -64.52 2.00 23.49
CA GLU A 51 -63.83 2.64 22.37
C GLU A 51 -62.50 3.25 22.82
N LYS A 52 -62.51 4.03 23.90
CA LYS A 52 -61.27 4.58 24.50
C LYS A 52 -60.33 3.47 24.98
N ALA A 53 -60.85 2.36 25.51
CA ALA A 53 -60.03 1.23 25.93
C ALA A 53 -59.44 0.40 24.77
N LYS A 54 -60.03 0.43 23.57
CA LYS A 54 -59.38 -0.06 22.35
C LYS A 54 -58.32 0.92 21.88
N TRP A 55 -58.69 2.18 21.70
CA TRP A 55 -57.82 3.22 21.14
C TRP A 55 -56.54 3.42 21.97
N VAL A 56 -56.64 3.39 23.30
CA VAL A 56 -55.49 3.44 24.21
C VAL A 56 -54.62 2.18 24.12
N LYS A 57 -55.18 1.00 23.78
CA LYS A 57 -54.39 -0.22 23.53
C LYS A 57 -53.69 -0.15 22.19
N GLU A 58 -54.41 0.20 21.13
CA GLU A 58 -53.89 0.30 19.76
C GLU A 58 -52.77 1.36 19.68
N SER A 59 -53.01 2.56 20.21
CA SER A 59 -52.00 3.61 20.34
C SER A 59 -50.78 3.16 21.15
N LYS A 60 -50.99 2.42 22.26
CA LYS A 60 -49.87 1.89 23.06
C LYS A 60 -49.07 0.83 22.31
N THR A 61 -49.72 -0.07 21.56
CA THR A 61 -49.01 -1.06 20.72
C THR A 61 -48.30 -0.43 19.54
N GLU A 62 -48.85 0.62 18.93
CA GLU A 62 -48.22 1.36 17.83
C GLU A 62 -46.98 2.14 18.33
N ILE A 63 -47.07 2.77 19.51
CA ILE A 63 -45.93 3.40 20.19
C ILE A 63 -44.86 2.35 20.54
N GLU A 64 -45.25 1.19 21.07
CA GLU A 64 -44.32 0.11 21.41
C GLU A 64 -43.66 -0.51 20.16
N GLN A 65 -44.39 -0.65 19.06
CA GLN A 65 -43.85 -1.06 17.75
C GLN A 65 -42.85 -0.05 17.22
N ARG A 66 -43.21 1.23 17.13
CA ARG A 66 -42.32 2.29 16.67
C ARG A 66 -41.06 2.43 17.52
N ILE A 67 -41.18 2.31 18.84
CA ILE A 67 -40.02 2.31 19.75
C ILE A 67 -39.08 1.12 19.47
N GLU A 68 -39.61 -0.06 19.13
CA GLU A 68 -38.80 -1.24 18.81
C GLU A 68 -38.22 -1.20 17.39
N GLU A 69 -38.94 -0.62 16.42
CA GLU A 69 -38.45 -0.33 15.07
C GLU A 69 -37.33 0.74 15.09
N GLU A 70 -37.54 1.87 15.78
CA GLU A 70 -36.53 2.91 15.95
C GLU A 70 -35.29 2.36 16.70
N LYS A 71 -35.46 1.45 17.67
CA LYS A 71 -34.35 0.71 18.29
C LYS A 71 -33.66 -0.25 17.32
N ASN A 72 -34.39 -1.00 16.50
CA ASN A 72 -33.79 -1.92 15.54
C ASN A 72 -33.03 -1.18 14.44
N GLU A 73 -33.59 -0.11 13.88
CA GLU A 73 -32.92 0.70 12.86
C GLU A 73 -31.69 1.41 13.46
N ALA A 74 -31.79 1.98 14.67
CA ALA A 74 -30.63 2.55 15.36
C ALA A 74 -29.55 1.51 15.67
N ALA A 75 -29.92 0.30 16.12
CA ALA A 75 -28.98 -0.79 16.37
C ALA A 75 -28.37 -1.34 15.07
N ARG A 76 -29.13 -1.37 13.98
CA ARG A 76 -28.71 -1.75 12.62
C ARG A 76 -27.73 -0.73 12.04
N LEU A 77 -28.03 0.56 12.15
CA LEU A 77 -27.13 1.66 11.74
C LEU A 77 -25.85 1.70 12.58
N ALA A 78 -25.94 1.48 13.89
CA ALA A 78 -24.77 1.39 14.77
C ALA A 78 -23.89 0.18 14.45
N LYS A 79 -24.49 -0.98 14.14
CA LYS A 79 -23.76 -2.17 13.66
C LYS A 79 -23.13 -1.93 12.29
N LEU A 80 -23.87 -1.38 11.32
CA LEU A 80 -23.33 -1.03 10.00
C LEU A 80 -22.11 -0.11 10.14
N SER A 81 -22.21 0.97 10.92
CA SER A 81 -21.10 1.91 11.14
C SER A 81 -19.85 1.29 11.79
N GLU A 82 -19.97 0.14 12.44
CA GLU A 82 -18.86 -0.57 13.08
C GLU A 82 -18.34 -1.70 12.18
N GLU A 83 -19.23 -2.45 11.54
CA GLU A 83 -18.90 -3.45 10.51
C GLU A 83 -18.22 -2.80 9.30
N GLU A 84 -18.65 -1.62 8.84
CA GLU A 84 -18.01 -0.85 7.76
C GLU A 84 -16.60 -0.38 8.16
N ARG A 85 -16.40 0.03 9.42
CA ARG A 85 -15.05 0.37 9.93
C ARG A 85 -14.14 -0.84 9.96
N GLN A 86 -14.64 -1.97 10.46
CA GLN A 86 -13.88 -3.22 10.52
C GLN A 86 -13.57 -3.72 9.11
N GLN A 87 -14.51 -3.64 8.17
CA GLN A 87 -14.25 -3.94 6.75
C GLN A 87 -13.22 -2.99 6.13
N ALA A 88 -13.27 -1.68 6.42
CA ALA A 88 -12.30 -0.72 5.91
C ALA A 88 -10.88 -0.92 6.50
N LEU A 89 -10.78 -1.34 7.77
CA LEU A 89 -9.51 -1.75 8.38
C LEU A 89 -8.98 -3.03 7.73
N ILE A 90 -9.82 -4.08 7.62
CA ILE A 90 -9.46 -5.35 6.97
C ILE A 90 -9.07 -5.16 5.50
N GLN A 91 -9.68 -4.20 4.78
CA GLN A 91 -9.28 -3.87 3.40
C GLN A 91 -7.90 -3.20 3.36
N LYS A 92 -7.61 -2.25 4.27
CA LYS A 92 -6.28 -1.65 4.38
C LYS A 92 -5.20 -2.66 4.76
N GLU A 93 -5.46 -3.51 5.75
CA GLU A 93 -4.54 -4.58 6.16
C GLU A 93 -4.26 -5.56 5.01
N LYS A 94 -5.29 -5.91 4.22
CA LYS A 94 -5.12 -6.74 3.01
C LYS A 94 -4.29 -6.02 1.94
N GLU A 95 -4.57 -4.75 1.66
CA GLU A 95 -3.81 -3.95 0.71
C GLU A 95 -2.33 -3.82 1.12
N GLU A 96 -2.06 -3.56 2.40
CA GLU A 96 -0.71 -3.43 2.95
C GLU A 96 0.02 -4.78 2.91
N PHE A 97 -0.65 -5.87 3.30
CA PHE A 97 -0.12 -7.23 3.19
C PHE A 97 0.14 -7.66 1.73
N GLU A 98 -0.71 -7.28 0.77
CA GLU A 98 -0.48 -7.57 -0.65
C GLU A 98 0.68 -6.75 -1.23
N LYS A 99 0.86 -5.49 -0.79
CA LYS A 99 2.03 -4.65 -1.13
C LYS A 99 3.31 -5.23 -0.55
N GLU A 100 3.34 -5.61 0.73
CA GLU A 100 4.48 -6.27 1.39
C GLU A 100 4.82 -7.61 0.72
N LYS A 101 3.80 -8.43 0.42
CA LYS A 101 3.96 -9.70 -0.29
C LYS A 101 4.45 -9.51 -1.73
N ALA A 102 4.13 -8.39 -2.38
CA ALA A 102 4.66 -8.03 -3.70
C ALA A 102 6.13 -7.59 -3.63
N THR A 103 6.51 -6.74 -2.68
CA THR A 103 7.92 -6.33 -2.49
C THR A 103 8.78 -7.52 -2.07
N PHE A 104 8.32 -8.36 -1.13
CA PHE A 104 9.03 -9.57 -0.72
C PHE A 104 9.25 -10.55 -1.88
N ARG A 105 8.28 -10.71 -2.78
CA ARG A 105 8.46 -11.50 -4.02
C ARG A 105 9.53 -10.90 -4.95
N GLN A 106 9.57 -9.57 -5.08
CA GLN A 106 10.60 -8.88 -5.88
C GLN A 106 11.98 -9.04 -5.25
N GLU A 107 12.11 -8.95 -3.93
CA GLU A 107 13.36 -9.20 -3.20
C GLU A 107 13.83 -10.65 -3.35
N GLN A 108 12.93 -11.63 -3.21
CA GLN A 108 13.25 -13.05 -3.47
C GLN A 108 13.74 -13.27 -4.91
N LEU A 109 13.08 -12.67 -5.90
CA LEU A 109 13.48 -12.74 -7.31
C LEU A 109 14.87 -12.10 -7.54
N LEU A 110 15.15 -10.95 -6.91
CA LEU A 110 16.46 -10.29 -6.97
C LEU A 110 17.57 -11.13 -6.31
N VAL A 111 17.27 -11.81 -5.20
CA VAL A 111 18.21 -12.74 -4.56
C VAL A 111 18.46 -13.98 -5.41
N GLU A 112 17.45 -14.54 -6.10
CA GLU A 112 17.68 -15.63 -7.06
C GLU A 112 18.51 -15.14 -8.26
N LYS A 113 18.15 -14.01 -8.89
CA LYS A 113 18.95 -13.39 -9.96
C LYS A 113 20.40 -13.18 -9.55
N GLY A 114 20.63 -12.68 -8.33
CA GLY A 114 21.97 -12.52 -7.76
C GLY A 114 22.75 -13.83 -7.66
N LYS A 115 22.10 -14.93 -7.24
CA LYS A 115 22.71 -16.27 -7.24
C LYS A 115 23.01 -16.75 -8.67
N ARG A 116 22.08 -16.61 -9.62
CA ARG A 116 22.28 -17.00 -11.03
C ARG A 116 23.45 -16.28 -11.68
N LEU A 117 23.60 -14.97 -11.41
CA LEU A 117 24.76 -14.20 -11.86
C LEU A 117 26.06 -14.70 -11.22
N GLN A 118 26.04 -14.96 -9.92
CA GLN A 118 27.23 -15.46 -9.20
C GLN A 118 27.64 -16.88 -9.66
N GLU A 119 26.69 -17.75 -9.98
CA GLU A 119 26.90 -19.08 -10.59
C GLU A 119 27.69 -19.00 -11.91
N ILE A 120 27.52 -17.94 -12.71
CA ILE A 120 28.20 -17.73 -14.00
C ILE A 120 29.42 -16.78 -13.93
N GLY A 121 29.86 -16.43 -12.73
CA GLY A 121 31.01 -15.55 -12.48
C GLY A 121 30.76 -14.04 -12.63
N ILE A 122 29.50 -13.60 -12.65
CA ILE A 122 29.12 -12.18 -12.72
C ILE A 122 28.74 -11.67 -11.31
N PRO A 123 29.17 -10.46 -10.89
CA PRO A 123 28.84 -9.92 -9.56
C PRO A 123 27.32 -9.82 -9.32
N SER A 124 26.86 -10.38 -8.21
CA SER A 124 25.43 -10.41 -7.81
C SER A 124 24.81 -9.02 -7.60
N ILE A 125 25.64 -7.98 -7.41
CA ILE A 125 25.24 -6.56 -7.39
C ILE A 125 24.49 -6.16 -8.69
N LEU A 126 24.78 -6.83 -9.81
CA LEU A 126 24.15 -6.57 -11.11
C LEU A 126 22.75 -7.20 -11.24
N ALA A 127 22.21 -7.89 -10.21
CA ALA A 127 20.90 -8.54 -10.25
C ALA A 127 19.73 -7.57 -10.54
N SER A 128 19.85 -6.31 -10.12
CA SER A 128 18.89 -5.23 -10.40
C SER A 128 18.90 -4.75 -11.85
N ARG A 129 19.92 -5.13 -12.64
CA ARG A 129 20.01 -4.85 -14.08
C ARG A 129 19.40 -5.97 -14.95
N ILE A 130 19.12 -7.13 -14.37
CA ILE A 130 18.52 -8.28 -15.05
C ILE A 130 17.00 -8.15 -15.05
N HIS A 131 16.41 -8.20 -16.24
CA HIS A 131 14.98 -8.06 -16.49
C HIS A 131 14.23 -9.37 -16.20
N GLY A 132 12.96 -9.43 -16.60
CA GLY A 132 12.07 -10.56 -16.35
C GLY A 132 11.45 -10.58 -14.96
N ASN A 133 10.20 -11.02 -14.87
CA ASN A 133 9.44 -11.22 -13.64
C ASN A 133 9.39 -12.70 -13.21
N THR A 134 9.80 -13.60 -14.09
CA THR A 134 9.91 -15.05 -13.85
C THR A 134 11.38 -15.49 -13.85
N ALA A 135 11.66 -16.67 -13.29
CA ALA A 135 13.00 -17.25 -13.33
C ALA A 135 13.45 -17.58 -14.77
N GLU A 136 12.53 -17.91 -15.66
CA GLU A 136 12.81 -18.27 -17.06
C GLU A 136 13.22 -17.05 -17.89
N GLU A 137 12.46 -15.95 -17.83
CA GLU A 137 12.82 -14.65 -18.43
C GLU A 137 14.16 -14.15 -17.88
N ALA A 138 14.38 -14.27 -16.57
CA ALA A 138 15.64 -13.88 -15.93
C ALA A 138 16.83 -14.73 -16.42
N ILE A 139 16.64 -16.04 -16.64
CA ILE A 139 17.67 -16.93 -17.20
C ILE A 139 17.98 -16.60 -18.66
N GLU A 140 17.02 -16.07 -19.44
CA GLU A 140 17.29 -15.59 -20.80
C GLU A 140 18.08 -14.27 -20.80
N ASP A 141 17.68 -13.27 -20.00
CA ASP A 141 18.40 -12.00 -19.90
C ASP A 141 19.79 -12.14 -19.26
N VAL A 142 19.98 -13.12 -18.36
CA VAL A 142 21.31 -13.51 -17.85
C VAL A 142 22.22 -14.06 -18.95
N LYS A 143 21.68 -14.78 -19.95
CA LYS A 143 22.48 -15.31 -21.07
C LYS A 143 22.88 -14.21 -22.06
N SER A 144 21.96 -13.32 -22.43
CA SER A 144 22.26 -12.16 -23.29
C SER A 144 23.28 -11.23 -22.61
N PHE A 145 23.04 -10.88 -21.33
CA PHE A 145 23.96 -10.07 -20.55
C PHE A 145 25.34 -10.70 -20.44
N LYS A 146 25.45 -12.02 -20.20
CA LYS A 146 26.75 -12.71 -20.19
C LYS A 146 27.46 -12.63 -21.53
N ALA A 147 26.75 -12.81 -22.65
CA ALA A 147 27.37 -12.77 -23.98
C ALA A 147 27.98 -11.39 -24.29
N GLU A 148 27.31 -10.30 -23.89
CA GLU A 148 27.85 -8.94 -24.02
C GLU A 148 28.97 -8.66 -23.01
N TRP A 149 28.82 -9.08 -21.76
CA TRP A 149 29.83 -8.95 -20.70
C TRP A 149 31.14 -9.66 -21.05
N ASP A 150 31.08 -10.93 -21.45
CA ASP A 150 32.25 -11.72 -21.86
C ASP A 150 32.91 -11.16 -23.15
N LYS A 151 32.15 -10.46 -24.00
CA LYS A 151 32.68 -9.74 -25.17
C LYS A 151 33.37 -8.43 -24.78
N ALA A 152 32.78 -7.65 -23.88
CA ALA A 152 33.37 -6.41 -23.35
C ALA A 152 34.66 -6.70 -22.56
N LEU A 153 34.65 -7.75 -21.73
CA LEU A 153 35.84 -8.21 -21.01
C LEU A 153 36.97 -8.62 -21.96
N LYS A 154 36.69 -9.33 -23.06
CA LYS A 154 37.73 -9.66 -24.06
C LYS A 154 38.37 -8.40 -24.63
N VAL A 155 37.58 -7.45 -25.13
CA VAL A 155 38.10 -6.17 -25.67
C VAL A 155 38.91 -5.40 -24.62
N ALA A 156 38.49 -5.41 -23.35
CA ALA A 156 39.22 -4.76 -22.27
C ALA A 156 40.55 -5.47 -21.91
N VAL A 157 40.56 -6.81 -21.91
CA VAL A 157 41.75 -7.63 -21.64
C VAL A 157 42.72 -7.58 -22.83
N ASP A 158 42.24 -7.71 -24.07
CA ASP A 158 43.04 -7.60 -25.28
C ASP A 158 43.73 -6.23 -25.36
N LYS A 159 43.00 -5.14 -25.02
CA LYS A 159 43.61 -3.82 -24.87
C LYS A 159 44.62 -3.78 -23.74
N ALA A 160 44.30 -4.26 -22.54
CA ALA A 160 45.22 -4.23 -21.41
C ALA A 160 46.51 -5.05 -21.66
N LEU A 161 46.40 -6.15 -22.42
CA LEU A 161 47.55 -6.93 -22.89
C LEU A 161 48.37 -6.16 -23.93
N LEU A 162 47.73 -5.44 -24.85
CA LEU A 162 48.42 -4.59 -25.83
C LEU A 162 49.16 -3.42 -25.13
N ASP A 163 48.47 -2.70 -24.24
CA ASP A 163 49.06 -1.65 -23.39
C ASP A 163 50.21 -2.19 -22.52
N SER A 164 50.23 -3.50 -22.22
CA SER A 164 51.28 -4.15 -21.42
C SER A 164 52.55 -4.51 -22.18
N VAL A 165 52.54 -4.46 -23.52
CA VAL A 165 53.73 -4.71 -24.35
C VAL A 165 54.83 -3.69 -24.05
N ASP A 166 54.43 -2.42 -23.85
CA ASP A 166 55.35 -1.33 -23.50
C ASP A 166 55.54 -1.18 -21.97
N ASN A 167 54.61 -1.68 -21.15
CA ASN A 167 54.64 -1.51 -19.69
C ASN A 167 54.05 -2.73 -18.95
N PRO A 168 54.87 -3.74 -18.57
CA PRO A 168 54.40 -5.08 -18.26
C PRO A 168 53.44 -5.17 -17.06
N LEU A 169 52.37 -5.97 -17.24
CA LEU A 169 51.39 -6.28 -16.20
C LEU A 169 52.10 -6.86 -14.95
N GLY A 170 51.87 -6.25 -13.79
CA GLY A 170 52.54 -6.60 -12.54
C GLY A 170 53.71 -5.72 -12.13
N SER A 171 54.19 -4.79 -12.98
CA SER A 171 55.21 -3.77 -12.62
C SER A 171 54.66 -2.64 -11.72
N GLY A 172 53.79 -3.02 -10.77
CA GLY A 172 52.86 -2.14 -10.05
C GLY A 172 52.93 -2.21 -8.52
N ALA A 173 54.00 -2.79 -7.96
CA ALA A 173 54.32 -2.71 -6.54
C ALA A 173 55.80 -2.39 -6.37
N ASN A 174 56.12 -1.32 -5.64
CA ASN A 174 57.48 -0.86 -5.36
C ASN A 174 58.32 -0.46 -6.61
N LYS A 175 57.86 0.56 -7.35
CA LYS A 175 58.80 1.56 -7.90
C LYS A 175 59.39 2.42 -6.77
N SER A 176 60.00 1.77 -5.79
CA SER A 176 61.12 2.37 -5.05
C SER A 176 62.22 2.69 -6.06
N GLU A 177 63.05 3.71 -5.81
CA GLU A 177 64.08 4.17 -6.75
C GLU A 177 65.31 3.25 -6.76
N VAL A 178 65.05 1.97 -7.05
CA VAL A 178 65.94 0.83 -6.94
C VAL A 178 66.78 0.73 -8.21
N ASN A 179 68.10 0.84 -8.04
CA ASN A 179 69.06 0.77 -9.12
C ASN A 179 69.09 -0.66 -9.72
N PRO A 180 68.70 -0.86 -11.00
CA PRO A 180 68.63 -2.19 -11.61
C PRO A 180 70.02 -2.81 -11.88
N PHE A 181 71.10 -2.05 -11.65
CA PHE A 181 72.51 -2.51 -11.72
C PHE A 181 73.10 -2.88 -10.36
N ALA A 182 72.43 -2.57 -9.24
CA ALA A 182 72.95 -2.92 -7.91
C ALA A 182 72.86 -4.44 -7.67
N LYS A 183 73.88 -5.00 -6.99
CA LYS A 183 74.08 -6.45 -6.80
C LYS A 183 72.84 -7.14 -6.21
N ASP A 184 72.18 -6.51 -5.25
CA ASP A 184 71.04 -7.05 -4.51
C ASP A 184 69.70 -6.92 -5.26
N THR A 185 69.65 -6.14 -6.34
CA THR A 185 68.44 -5.76 -7.07
C THR A 185 68.64 -5.79 -8.59
N LEU A 186 69.47 -6.72 -9.06
CA LEU A 186 69.88 -6.82 -10.45
C LEU A 186 68.73 -7.33 -11.34
N ASN A 187 68.28 -6.49 -12.29
CA ASN A 187 67.20 -6.83 -13.22
C ASN A 187 67.65 -6.59 -14.68
N LEU A 188 68.01 -7.67 -15.37
CA LEU A 188 68.53 -7.62 -16.75
C LEU A 188 67.53 -7.04 -17.76
N THR A 189 66.23 -7.25 -17.56
CA THR A 189 65.18 -6.69 -18.44
C THR A 189 65.10 -5.18 -18.31
N GLU A 190 65.14 -4.65 -17.09
CA GLU A 190 65.17 -3.21 -16.85
C GLU A 190 66.51 -2.56 -17.23
N GLN A 191 67.64 -3.25 -17.07
CA GLN A 191 68.93 -2.80 -17.62
C GLN A 191 68.87 -2.69 -19.15
N GLY A 192 68.36 -3.73 -19.83
CA GLY A 192 68.23 -3.76 -21.29
C GLY A 192 67.28 -2.69 -21.83
N ARG A 193 66.16 -2.46 -21.13
CA ARG A 193 65.25 -1.35 -21.41
C ARG A 193 65.94 0.00 -21.24
N LEU A 194 66.58 0.24 -20.09
CA LEU A 194 67.20 1.54 -19.80
C LEU A 194 68.39 1.84 -20.73
N PHE A 195 69.15 0.84 -21.20
CA PHE A 195 70.17 1.06 -22.24
C PHE A 195 69.58 1.42 -23.62
N LYS A 196 68.32 1.05 -23.89
CA LYS A 196 67.61 1.36 -25.14
C LYS A 196 66.90 2.72 -25.08
N GLU A 197 66.42 3.12 -23.90
CA GLU A 197 65.67 4.36 -23.65
C GLU A 197 66.58 5.51 -23.21
N ASP A 198 67.27 5.38 -22.06
CA ASP A 198 68.15 6.40 -21.46
C ASP A 198 69.61 5.86 -21.31
N PRO A 199 70.39 5.69 -22.40
CA PRO A 199 71.72 5.08 -22.33
C PRO A 199 72.74 5.82 -21.46
N GLU A 200 72.55 7.12 -21.19
CA GLU A 200 73.36 7.88 -20.23
C GLU A 200 72.98 7.57 -18.78
N ARG A 201 71.67 7.49 -18.48
CA ARG A 201 71.15 7.14 -17.14
C ARG A 201 71.54 5.71 -16.77
N ALA A 202 71.50 4.79 -17.74
CA ALA A 202 71.97 3.43 -17.58
C ALA A 202 73.44 3.39 -17.11
N LYS A 203 74.34 4.11 -17.80
CA LYS A 203 75.77 4.20 -17.44
C LYS A 203 75.97 4.86 -16.07
N ALA A 204 75.21 5.92 -15.75
CA ALA A 204 75.30 6.60 -14.45
C ALA A 204 74.90 5.67 -13.28
N LEU A 205 73.80 4.92 -13.43
CA LEU A 205 73.36 3.95 -12.43
C LEU A 205 74.31 2.74 -12.31
N GLN A 206 74.86 2.26 -13.42
CA GLN A 206 75.90 1.22 -13.43
C GLN A 206 77.17 1.68 -12.71
N ALA A 207 77.61 2.92 -12.92
CA ALA A 207 78.76 3.52 -12.23
C ALA A 207 78.51 3.73 -10.73
N LEU A 208 77.27 4.02 -10.32
CA LEU A 208 76.87 4.08 -8.91
C LEU A 208 76.86 2.69 -8.25
N ALA A 209 76.41 1.64 -8.96
CA ALA A 209 76.44 0.27 -8.45
C ALA A 209 77.86 -0.28 -8.25
N ASN A 210 78.79 0.12 -9.12
CA ASN A 210 80.20 -0.29 -9.07
C ASN A 210 81.07 0.53 -8.07
N LYS A 211 80.48 1.50 -7.34
CA LYS A 211 81.17 2.35 -6.35
C LYS A 211 81.09 1.82 -4.90
N LYS A 212 80.81 0.52 -4.73
CA LYS A 212 80.78 -0.21 -3.45
C LYS A 212 81.55 -1.54 -3.54
#